data_AF-R6WRP6-F1
#
_entry.id   AF-R6WRP6-F1
#
_cell.length_a   1.000
_cell.length_b   1.000
_cell.length_c   1.000
_cell.angle_alpha   90.00
_cell.angle_beta   90.00
_cell.angle_gamma   90.00
#
_symmetry.space_group_name_H-M   'P 1'
#
loop_
_entity.id
_entity.type
_entity.pdbx_description
1 polymer ?
#
loop_
_entity_poly.entity_id
_entity_poly.type
_entity_poly.pdbx_seq_one_letter_code
_entity_poly.pdbx_strand_id
1 'polypeptide(L)'
;METYIPSPLDTQDVELPETLGKLTEQMARNVHEVWAQGRLAEGWTWGERRDDRRKTHPCLVPYEELPEAEREYDRQTAVQTLKLILKLGFEIRK
;
A
#
# COMPACT_ATOMS: atom_id res chain seq x y z
N MET A 1 -14.70 -20.69 -16.23
CA MET A 1 -14.29 -19.85 -15.08
C MET A 1 -15.51 -19.09 -14.64
N GLU A 2 -15.93 -19.26 -13.39
CA GLU A 2 -16.95 -18.38 -12.82
C GLU A 2 -16.37 -16.97 -12.65
N THR A 3 -17.22 -15.95 -12.79
CA THR A 3 -16.82 -14.55 -12.61
C THR A 3 -16.44 -14.32 -11.15
N TYR A 4 -15.21 -13.86 -10.91
CA TYR A 4 -14.76 -13.47 -9.58
C TYR A 4 -15.49 -12.20 -9.11
N ILE A 5 -16.04 -12.24 -7.90
CA ILE A 5 -16.71 -11.11 -7.24
C ILE A 5 -15.99 -10.83 -5.91
N PRO A 6 -15.24 -9.71 -5.79
CA PRO A 6 -14.59 -9.34 -4.53
C PRO A 6 -15.61 -9.12 -3.40
N SER A 7 -15.29 -9.58 -2.20
CA SER A 7 -16.13 -9.41 -0.99
C SER A 7 -15.26 -9.06 0.23
N PRO A 8 -14.73 -7.82 0.33
CA PRO A 8 -13.95 -7.39 1.50
C PRO A 8 -14.83 -7.36 2.76
N LEU A 9 -14.20 -7.52 3.93
CA LEU A 9 -14.89 -7.32 5.21
C LEU A 9 -15.31 -5.85 5.36
N ASP A 10 -16.52 -5.64 5.87
CA ASP A 10 -17.00 -4.29 6.17
C ASP A 10 -16.30 -3.73 7.42
N THR A 11 -15.60 -2.63 7.22
CA THR A 11 -14.89 -1.88 8.26
C THR A 11 -15.35 -0.42 8.35
N GLN A 12 -16.53 -0.09 7.84
CA GLN A 12 -17.08 1.27 7.90
C GLN A 12 -17.32 1.74 9.33
N ASP A 13 -17.67 0.81 10.23
CA ASP A 13 -17.91 1.03 11.66
C ASP A 13 -16.62 1.13 12.49
N VAL A 14 -15.46 0.90 11.89
CA VAL A 14 -14.17 0.97 12.58
C VAL A 14 -13.54 2.35 12.38
N GLU A 15 -13.38 3.07 13.48
CA GLU A 15 -12.60 4.31 13.53
C GLU A 15 -11.16 4.02 13.93
N LEU A 16 -10.20 4.61 13.21
CA LEU A 16 -8.80 4.50 13.58
C LEU A 16 -8.45 5.51 14.68
N PRO A 17 -7.87 5.09 15.80
CA PRO A 17 -7.29 6.01 16.78
C PRO A 17 -6.26 6.94 16.14
N GLU A 18 -6.20 8.20 16.58
CA GLU A 18 -5.28 9.22 16.05
C GLU A 18 -3.80 8.75 16.10
N THR A 19 -3.44 7.98 17.13
CA THR A 19 -2.12 7.37 17.28
C THR A 19 -1.75 6.44 16.12
N LEU A 20 -2.72 5.68 15.61
CA LEU A 20 -2.56 4.81 14.43
C LEU A 20 -2.70 5.60 13.12
N GLY A 21 -3.38 6.75 13.13
CA GLY A 21 -3.42 7.66 11.98
C GLY A 21 -2.00 8.01 11.47
N LYS A 22 -1.08 8.34 12.39
CA LYS A 22 0.33 8.63 12.08
C LYS A 22 1.14 7.40 11.62
N LEU A 23 0.68 6.20 11.95
CA LEU A 23 1.32 4.95 11.53
C LEU A 23 1.04 4.66 10.05
N THR A 24 -0.12 5.09 9.53
CA THR A 24 -0.53 4.91 8.13
C THR A 24 0.53 5.37 7.14
N GLU A 25 1.10 6.57 7.31
CA GLU A 25 2.12 7.11 6.40
C GLU A 25 3.40 6.28 6.40
N GLN A 26 3.81 5.82 7.59
CA GLN A 26 5.00 4.99 7.76
C GLN A 26 4.79 3.61 7.16
N MET A 27 3.58 3.05 7.29
CA MET A 27 3.21 1.78 6.67
C MET A 27 3.19 1.89 5.15
N ALA A 28 2.52 2.91 4.60
CA ALA A 28 2.45 3.16 3.16
C ALA A 28 3.85 3.29 2.56
N ARG A 29 4.70 4.14 3.16
CA ARG A 29 6.10 4.29 2.78
C ARG A 29 6.85 2.98 2.81
N ASN A 30 6.78 2.24 3.92
CA ASN A 30 7.55 1.01 4.05
C ASN A 30 7.08 -0.08 3.07
N VAL A 31 5.77 -0.18 2.80
CA VAL A 31 5.24 -1.10 1.78
C VAL A 31 5.79 -0.75 0.40
N HIS A 32 5.83 0.53 0.06
CA HIS A 32 6.46 1.01 -1.17
C HIS A 32 7.94 0.63 -1.24
N GLU A 33 8.71 0.87 -0.18
CA GLU A 33 10.14 0.52 -0.14
C GLU A 33 10.37 -0.99 -0.32
N VAL A 34 9.56 -1.84 0.33
CA VAL A 34 9.64 -3.30 0.18
C VAL A 34 9.30 -3.74 -1.24
N TRP A 35 8.26 -3.17 -1.84
CA TRP A 35 7.89 -3.42 -3.23
C TRP A 35 9.02 -3.00 -4.19
N ALA A 36 9.55 -1.78 -4.01
CA ALA A 36 10.61 -1.24 -4.85
C ALA A 36 11.88 -2.07 -4.74
N GLN A 37 12.28 -2.46 -3.52
CA GLN A 37 13.41 -3.35 -3.27
C GLN A 37 13.26 -4.69 -4.03
N GLY A 38 12.08 -5.32 -3.93
CA GLY A 38 11.81 -6.58 -4.64
C GLY A 38 11.90 -6.43 -6.16
N ARG A 39 11.33 -5.35 -6.70
CA ARG A 39 11.40 -5.03 -8.13
C ARG A 39 12.83 -4.78 -8.61
N LEU A 40 13.61 -4.00 -7.87
CA LEU A 40 15.01 -3.77 -8.19
C LEU A 40 15.82 -5.07 -8.19
N ALA A 41 15.59 -5.96 -7.20
CA ALA A 41 16.22 -7.27 -7.12
C ALA A 41 15.85 -8.20 -8.30
N GLU A 42 14.63 -8.07 -8.83
CA GLU A 42 14.17 -8.75 -10.05
C GLU A 42 14.73 -8.13 -11.35
N GLY A 43 15.54 -7.09 -11.26
CA GLY A 43 16.15 -6.39 -12.39
C GLY A 43 15.23 -5.35 -13.04
N TRP A 44 14.21 -4.87 -12.32
CA TRP A 44 13.44 -3.72 -12.78
C TRP A 44 14.21 -2.43 -12.57
N THR A 45 13.93 -1.44 -13.41
CA THR A 45 14.51 -0.11 -13.35
C THR A 45 13.43 0.96 -13.51
N TRP A 46 13.76 2.20 -13.15
CA TRP A 46 12.88 3.32 -13.42
C TRP A 46 12.65 3.52 -14.94
N GLY A 47 11.44 3.91 -15.31
CA GLY A 47 11.14 4.43 -16.64
C GLY A 47 9.77 5.11 -16.68
N GLU A 48 9.58 6.08 -17.58
CA GLU A 48 8.38 6.92 -17.67
C GLU A 48 7.07 6.15 -17.79
N ARG A 49 7.12 4.93 -18.33
CA ARG A 49 5.98 4.03 -18.48
C ARG A 49 6.36 2.63 -18.05
N ARG A 50 5.33 1.88 -17.62
CA ARG A 50 5.50 0.46 -17.33
C ARG A 50 5.76 -0.32 -18.62
N ASP A 51 6.85 -1.08 -18.65
CA ASP A 51 7.18 -2.02 -19.72
C ASP A 51 7.71 -3.31 -19.09
N ASP A 52 6.91 -4.38 -19.14
CA ASP A 52 7.25 -5.64 -18.49
C ASP A 52 8.37 -6.40 -19.22
N ARG A 53 8.55 -6.16 -20.53
CA ARG A 53 9.64 -6.79 -21.31
C ARG A 53 10.98 -6.14 -21.00
N ARG A 54 10.99 -4.81 -20.88
CA ARG A 54 12.18 -4.02 -20.51
C ARG A 54 12.36 -3.91 -19.01
N LYS A 55 11.38 -4.37 -18.22
CA LYS A 55 11.29 -4.27 -16.77
C LYS A 55 11.40 -2.82 -16.28
N THR A 56 10.68 -1.89 -16.89
CA THR A 56 10.62 -0.50 -16.40
C THR A 56 9.33 -0.21 -15.66
N HIS A 57 9.36 0.60 -14.60
CA HIS A 57 8.17 1.04 -13.87
C HIS A 57 8.30 2.50 -13.40
N PRO A 58 7.26 3.35 -13.57
CA PRO A 58 7.34 4.77 -13.21
C PRO A 58 7.44 5.01 -11.70
N CYS A 59 6.82 4.13 -10.91
CA CYS A 59 6.85 4.23 -9.44
C CYS A 59 8.18 3.80 -8.80
N LEU A 60 9.21 3.38 -9.55
CA LEU A 60 10.53 3.09 -8.96
C LEU A 60 11.31 4.39 -8.67
N VAL A 61 10.75 5.17 -7.75
CA VAL A 61 11.23 6.45 -7.23
C VAL A 61 11.06 6.46 -5.70
N PRO A 62 11.69 7.37 -4.95
CA PRO A 62 11.40 7.57 -3.54
C PRO A 62 9.90 7.78 -3.29
N TYR A 63 9.38 7.28 -2.17
CA TYR A 63 7.96 7.40 -1.84
C TYR A 63 7.44 8.86 -1.90
N GLU A 64 8.25 9.84 -1.49
CA GLU A 64 7.91 11.27 -1.55
C GLU A 64 7.80 11.83 -2.98
N GLU A 65 8.33 11.13 -3.98
CA GLU A 65 8.28 11.53 -5.39
C GLU A 65 7.15 10.85 -6.17
N LEU A 66 6.40 9.93 -5.52
CA LEU A 66 5.23 9.32 -6.13
C LEU A 66 4.16 10.36 -6.47
N PRO A 67 3.38 10.14 -7.54
CA PRO A 67 2.17 10.88 -7.79
C PRO A 67 1.23 10.80 -6.57
N GLU A 68 0.57 11.91 -6.23
CA GLU A 68 -0.28 11.97 -5.04
C GLU A 68 -1.39 10.90 -5.04
N ALA A 69 -1.92 10.56 -6.22
CA ALA A 69 -2.91 9.50 -6.36
C ALA A 69 -2.37 8.11 -5.97
N GLU A 70 -1.11 7.81 -6.28
CA GLU A 70 -0.46 6.54 -5.91
C GLU A 70 -0.20 6.51 -4.40
N ARG A 71 0.31 7.61 -3.83
CA ARG A 71 0.50 7.72 -2.37
C ARG A 71 -0.81 7.58 -1.62
N GLU A 72 -1.87 8.18 -2.12
CA GLU A 72 -3.19 8.07 -1.52
C GLU A 72 -3.71 6.63 -1.58
N TYR A 73 -3.48 5.91 -2.68
CA TYR A 73 -3.80 4.50 -2.76
C TYR A 73 -3.05 3.65 -1.72
N ASP A 74 -1.76 3.90 -1.53
CA ASP A 74 -0.95 3.21 -0.52
C ASP A 74 -1.45 3.50 0.90
N ARG A 75 -1.75 4.78 1.20
CA ARG A 75 -2.34 5.18 2.49
C ARG A 75 -3.68 4.53 2.73
N GLN A 76 -4.57 4.52 1.75
CA GLN A 76 -5.87 3.86 1.89
C GLN A 76 -5.72 2.37 2.15
N THR A 77 -4.78 1.71 1.47
CA THR A 77 -4.48 0.29 1.71
C THR A 77 -3.98 0.05 3.14
N ALA A 78 -3.11 0.92 3.67
CA ALA A 78 -2.67 0.87 5.05
C ALA A 78 -3.82 1.11 6.05
N VAL A 79 -4.70 2.10 5.79
CA VAL A 79 -5.89 2.37 6.62
C VAL A 79 -6.81 1.15 6.67
N GLN A 80 -7.15 0.56 5.52
CA GLN A 80 -8.02 -0.61 5.49
C GLN A 80 -7.41 -1.81 6.22
N THR A 81 -6.08 -1.98 6.12
CA THR A 81 -5.36 -3.04 6.84
C THR A 81 -5.46 -2.85 8.35
N LEU A 82 -5.23 -1.61 8.85
CA LEU A 82 -5.35 -1.31 10.27
C LEU A 82 -6.79 -1.49 10.76
N LYS A 83 -7.78 -1.01 10.00
CA LYS A 83 -9.19 -1.18 10.35
C LYS A 83 -9.59 -2.65 10.40
N LEU A 84 -9.10 -3.47 9.48
CA LEU A 84 -9.33 -4.90 9.48
C LEU A 84 -8.77 -5.56 10.75
N ILE A 85 -7.54 -5.22 11.16
CA ILE A 85 -6.92 -5.74 12.39
C ILE A 85 -7.81 -5.44 13.60
N LEU A 86 -8.30 -4.20 13.72
CA LEU A 86 -9.20 -3.81 14.81
C LEU A 86 -10.57 -4.50 14.71
N LYS A 87 -11.15 -4.63 13.50
CA LYS A 87 -12.41 -5.35 13.27
C LYS A 87 -12.34 -6.81 13.72
N LEU A 88 -11.17 -7.43 13.56
CA LEU A 88 -10.89 -8.80 13.98
C LEU A 88 -10.61 -8.93 15.49
N GLY A 89 -10.69 -7.84 16.26
CA GLY A 89 -10.56 -7.84 17.71
C GLY A 89 -9.13 -7.78 18.23
N PHE A 90 -8.15 -7.49 17.37
CA PHE A 90 -6.77 -7.28 17.80
C PHE A 90 -6.53 -5.83 18.25
N GLU A 91 -5.60 -5.67 19.19
CA GLU A 91 -5.18 -4.36 19.67
C GLU A 91 -3.75 -4.06 19.24
N ILE A 92 -3.51 -2.81 18.82
CA ILE A 92 -2.17 -2.31 18.47
C ILE A 92 -1.76 -1.30 19.54
N ARG A 93 -0.65 -1.56 20.24
CA ARG A 93 -0.10 -0.73 21.31
C ARG A 93 1.38 -0.41 21.02
N LYS A 94 1.83 0.77 21.44
CA LYS A 94 3.24 1.20 21.33
C LYS A 94 4.07 0.69 22.50
#